data_AF-A0A5N5QLS6-F1
#
_entry.id   AF-A0A5N5QLS6-F1
#
_cell.length_a   1.000
_cell.length_b   1.000
_cell.length_c   1.000
_cell.angle_alpha   90.00
_cell.angle_beta   90.00
_cell.angle_gamma   90.00
#
_symmetry.space_group_name_H-M   'P 1'
#
loop_
_entity.id
_entity.type
_entity.pdbx_description
1 polymer ?
#
loop_
_entity_poly.entity_id
_entity_poly.type
_entity_poly.pdbx_seq_one_letter_code
_entity_poly.pdbx_strand_id
1 'polypeptide(L)'
;MRIMVQQTVFSLYLYCVALAATLAPTVLGDIGDGRHLTQADFESSIGKGLIEFYSPYCPHCKRFAPTWEKVSAAKAPLADLSGFAMAQVNCIAQGDLCNACGVTGYPHVMLYQNGKKIKDYAGDRTYDNLSSFIDQHVAEYVQSTTSQSTISSGSANLNPNGVVLPLSSNIFEKTLAEGPTFVKFYAPWCGHCKKLAPVWAELAAKTKGRVNIAEVNCEEHGALCRSQGVDGYPMLFFYNTGQKVDFRGGRKIEPLEQFVLRAVAPGVQPITPSEIDAALQKESVFFLALYTYSTPQSLLDSIDEAAKPLLGTPVIYKSRHPELFDRFSIDPSSAPVLLVVKDHEVKPFATLPISAQTTAPILSAFFQHHRIPTLQQLTAENFPDVMKHPAKPLVVLAAFDMERMSKTELGRSVEKLTSIAKQWQASAGRLTDTRPTIFVWMDGERWGKWLKSMYGIKRDNMPSVVIVDHSRLLYYDTDSGKAPLRLDHDSIFAAVESAYLGLLRAKHSENFVERTMRSLNNRVEYVGSTLWAHPFIAGGIVVGFLAGTLWMVRRLIDDDTPVGSYQSTHQWKPSHRLD
;
A
#
# COMPACT_ATOMS: atom_id res chain seq x y z
N MET A 1 82.57 -12.66 7.35
CA MET A 1 82.20 -14.02 6.89
C MET A 1 80.71 -14.04 6.54
N ARG A 2 80.34 -13.37 5.43
CA ARG A 2 79.00 -13.42 4.82
C ARG A 2 79.24 -13.44 3.32
N ILE A 3 79.02 -14.61 2.75
CA ILE A 3 79.19 -15.00 1.35
C ILE A 3 77.77 -15.11 0.77
N MET A 4 77.61 -14.53 -0.43
CA MET A 4 76.92 -15.00 -1.65
C MET A 4 75.69 -15.92 -1.47
N VAL A 5 74.57 -15.73 -2.19
CA VAL A 5 74.35 -16.12 -3.60
C VAL A 5 73.07 -15.39 -4.08
N GLN A 6 73.12 -14.46 -5.06
CA GLN A 6 72.93 -14.62 -6.54
C GLN A 6 71.43 -14.60 -6.95
N GLN A 7 70.89 -13.53 -7.60
CA GLN A 7 70.91 -13.20 -9.05
C GLN A 7 70.34 -14.35 -9.91
N THR A 8 69.38 -14.22 -10.84
CA THR A 8 69.03 -13.24 -11.91
C THR A 8 67.53 -13.49 -12.28
N VAL A 9 66.72 -12.63 -12.91
CA VAL A 9 66.85 -11.97 -14.23
C VAL A 9 65.87 -10.77 -14.27
N PHE A 10 66.42 -9.60 -14.59
CA PHE A 10 65.74 -8.37 -14.98
C PHE A 10 65.97 -8.21 -16.50
N SER A 11 64.92 -8.12 -17.31
CA SER A 11 64.86 -7.32 -18.55
C SER A 11 63.65 -7.69 -19.38
N LEU A 12 62.66 -6.80 -19.42
CA LEU A 12 62.02 -6.28 -20.64
C LEU A 12 60.83 -5.39 -20.23
N TYR A 13 61.16 -4.17 -19.81
CA TYR A 13 60.29 -3.00 -19.90
C TYR A 13 60.62 -2.32 -21.22
N LEU A 14 59.70 -2.33 -22.19
CA LEU A 14 59.34 -1.22 -23.08
C LEU A 14 58.42 -1.76 -24.21
N TYR A 15 57.43 -0.93 -24.56
CA TYR A 15 56.37 -1.09 -25.57
C TYR A 15 55.06 -1.75 -25.12
N CYS A 16 54.13 -0.94 -24.60
CA CYS A 16 53.00 -0.44 -25.41
C CYS A 16 52.08 0.47 -24.57
N VAL A 17 52.24 1.78 -24.78
CA VAL A 17 51.20 2.78 -24.53
C VAL A 17 50.28 2.76 -25.76
N ALA A 18 49.00 2.44 -25.57
CA ALA A 18 47.84 3.12 -26.19
C ALA A 18 46.55 2.27 -26.07
N LEU A 19 45.44 2.98 -25.79
CA LEU A 19 44.03 2.58 -25.89
C LEU A 19 43.44 1.67 -24.79
N ALA A 20 43.16 2.30 -23.65
CA ALA A 20 41.93 2.01 -22.92
C ALA A 20 40.76 2.64 -23.69
N ALA A 21 40.13 1.86 -24.58
CA ALA A 21 38.84 2.17 -25.16
C ALA A 21 37.77 1.32 -24.44
N THR A 22 36.72 1.99 -24.02
CA THR A 22 35.48 1.49 -23.42
C THR A 22 34.88 0.30 -24.17
N LEU A 23 34.71 -0.85 -23.51
CA LEU A 23 33.79 -1.89 -23.97
C LEU A 23 32.42 -1.63 -23.34
N ALA A 24 31.62 -0.80 -24.03
CA ALA A 24 30.17 -0.92 -23.96
C ALA A 24 29.78 -2.29 -24.57
N PRO A 25 28.74 -2.97 -24.08
CA PRO A 25 28.21 -4.13 -24.78
C PRO A 25 27.63 -3.64 -26.11
N THR A 26 28.27 -4.02 -27.20
CA THR A 26 27.75 -3.82 -28.56
C THR A 26 26.52 -4.70 -28.73
N VAL A 27 25.35 -4.14 -28.43
CA VAL A 27 24.08 -4.60 -28.99
C VAL A 27 24.04 -4.07 -30.42
N LEU A 28 24.49 -4.87 -31.38
CA LEU A 28 24.12 -4.76 -32.79
C LEU A 28 24.36 -6.13 -33.44
N GLY A 29 23.28 -6.86 -33.65
CA GLY A 29 23.20 -8.08 -34.46
C GLY A 29 21.82 -8.10 -35.11
N ASP A 30 21.83 -8.09 -36.44
CA ASP A 30 20.77 -7.78 -37.39
C ASP A 30 19.37 -8.38 -37.15
N ILE A 31 18.38 -7.58 -37.54
CA ILE A 31 17.02 -8.00 -37.87
C ILE A 31 17.11 -8.82 -39.17
N GLY A 32 17.10 -10.16 -39.09
CA GLY A 32 16.96 -10.98 -40.29
C GLY A 32 17.32 -12.47 -40.20
N ASP A 33 18.13 -12.90 -39.23
CA ASP A 33 18.55 -14.30 -39.12
C ASP A 33 18.16 -14.86 -37.74
N GLY A 34 17.70 -16.11 -37.68
CA GLY A 34 17.22 -16.73 -36.45
C GLY A 34 18.27 -16.73 -35.32
N ARG A 35 17.84 -16.87 -34.05
CA ARG A 35 18.78 -16.96 -32.92
C ARG A 35 19.61 -18.24 -33.04
N HIS A 36 20.91 -18.12 -33.27
CA HIS A 36 21.84 -19.25 -33.33
C HIS A 36 22.53 -19.50 -31.98
N LEU A 37 22.48 -20.74 -31.49
CA LEU A 37 23.15 -21.15 -30.26
C LEU A 37 24.44 -21.91 -30.55
N THR A 38 25.40 -21.71 -29.67
CA THR A 38 26.72 -22.33 -29.62
C THR A 38 26.88 -23.10 -28.30
N GLN A 39 27.91 -23.92 -28.17
CA GLN A 39 28.18 -24.62 -26.91
C GLN A 39 28.32 -23.69 -25.69
N ALA A 40 28.81 -22.46 -25.88
CA ALA A 40 29.04 -21.50 -24.79
C ALA A 40 27.74 -20.89 -24.21
N ASP A 41 26.71 -20.73 -25.05
CA ASP A 41 25.44 -20.13 -24.68
C ASP A 41 24.27 -21.11 -24.70
N PHE A 42 24.49 -22.37 -25.11
CA PHE A 42 23.46 -23.41 -25.14
C PHE A 42 22.87 -23.64 -23.75
N GLU A 43 23.68 -24.04 -22.76
CA GLU A 43 23.18 -24.35 -21.41
C GLU A 43 22.50 -23.17 -20.71
N SER A 44 23.02 -21.96 -20.90
CA SER A 44 22.46 -20.73 -20.33
C SER A 44 21.23 -20.20 -21.08
N SER A 45 21.02 -20.62 -22.34
CA SER A 45 19.89 -20.19 -23.17
C SER A 45 18.74 -21.19 -23.22
N ILE A 46 18.91 -22.44 -22.75
CA ILE A 46 17.84 -23.44 -22.73
C ILE A 46 16.96 -23.22 -21.50
N GLY A 47 16.22 -22.12 -21.53
CA GLY A 47 15.14 -21.87 -20.59
C GLY A 47 13.92 -22.67 -21.01
N LYS A 48 13.27 -22.27 -22.11
CA LYS A 48 11.99 -22.81 -22.61
C LYS A 48 11.93 -22.54 -24.12
N GLY A 49 11.64 -23.53 -24.97
CA GLY A 49 11.63 -23.26 -26.41
C GLY A 49 11.80 -24.45 -27.34
N LEU A 50 11.77 -24.14 -28.64
CA LEU A 50 11.96 -25.11 -29.73
C LEU A 50 13.31 -24.85 -30.41
N ILE A 51 14.15 -25.89 -30.50
CA ILE A 51 15.49 -25.78 -31.08
C ILE A 51 15.58 -26.65 -32.33
N GLU A 52 16.01 -26.08 -33.45
CA GLU A 52 16.38 -26.81 -34.65
C GLU A 52 17.89 -27.09 -34.67
N PHE A 53 18.25 -28.36 -34.76
CA PHE A 53 19.61 -28.82 -35.02
C PHE A 53 19.76 -29.10 -36.51
N TYR A 54 20.62 -28.34 -37.18
CA TYR A 54 20.73 -28.34 -38.64
C TYR A 54 22.18 -28.44 -39.11
N SER A 55 22.33 -28.74 -40.40
CA SER A 55 23.60 -28.63 -41.12
C SER A 55 23.41 -27.74 -42.35
N PRO A 56 24.29 -26.75 -42.60
CA PRO A 56 24.21 -25.87 -43.76
C PRO A 56 24.38 -26.63 -45.09
N TYR A 57 24.88 -27.87 -45.07
CA TYR A 57 25.03 -28.71 -46.26
C TYR A 57 23.85 -29.67 -46.47
N CYS A 58 22.91 -29.75 -45.53
CA CYS A 58 21.78 -30.66 -45.63
C CYS A 58 20.68 -30.10 -46.55
N PRO A 59 20.28 -30.82 -47.63
CA PRO A 59 19.21 -30.38 -48.52
C PRO A 59 17.85 -30.25 -47.81
N HIS A 60 17.58 -31.07 -46.79
CA HIS A 60 16.34 -30.98 -46.00
C HIS A 60 16.33 -29.75 -45.10
N CYS A 61 17.47 -29.36 -44.51
CA CYS A 61 17.59 -28.14 -43.71
C CYS A 61 17.37 -26.90 -44.58
N LYS A 62 17.99 -26.84 -45.76
CA LYS A 62 17.81 -25.71 -46.69
C LYS A 62 16.35 -25.52 -47.13
N ARG A 63 15.61 -26.62 -47.34
CA ARG A 63 14.17 -26.56 -47.65
C ARG A 63 13.32 -26.15 -46.44
N PHE A 64 13.78 -26.47 -45.24
CA PHE A 64 13.04 -26.18 -44.01
C PHE A 64 13.26 -24.74 -43.51
N ALA A 65 14.44 -24.17 -43.73
CA ALA A 65 14.82 -22.85 -43.23
C ALA A 65 13.78 -21.73 -43.46
N PRO A 66 13.16 -21.57 -44.66
CA PRO A 66 12.15 -20.52 -44.86
C PRO A 66 10.90 -20.72 -43.99
N THR A 67 10.53 -21.96 -43.70
CA THR A 67 9.41 -22.26 -42.80
C THR A 67 9.79 -21.98 -41.35
N TRP A 68 11.02 -22.35 -40.95
CA TRP A 68 11.53 -22.07 -39.61
C TRP A 68 11.58 -20.56 -39.33
N GLU A 69 12.16 -19.77 -40.24
CA GLU A 69 12.22 -18.31 -40.14
C GLU A 69 10.82 -17.70 -40.04
N LYS A 70 9.90 -18.12 -40.91
CA LYS A 70 8.51 -17.62 -40.90
C LYS A 70 7.80 -17.92 -39.58
N VAL A 71 7.92 -19.14 -39.05
CA VAL A 71 7.31 -19.50 -37.77
C VAL A 71 8.01 -18.78 -36.60
N SER A 72 9.35 -18.70 -36.62
CA SER A 72 10.13 -18.01 -35.59
C SER A 72 9.78 -16.53 -35.51
N ALA A 73 9.61 -15.86 -36.64
CA ALA A 73 9.16 -14.47 -36.68
C ALA A 73 7.72 -14.31 -36.17
N ALA A 74 6.81 -15.19 -36.60
CA ALA A 74 5.41 -15.15 -36.17
C ALA A 74 5.24 -15.46 -34.67
N LYS A 75 6.12 -16.27 -34.09
CA LYS A 75 6.09 -16.71 -32.69
C LYS A 75 7.07 -15.96 -31.78
N ALA A 76 7.85 -15.01 -32.33
CA ALA A 76 8.76 -14.16 -31.55
C ALA A 76 8.09 -13.50 -30.32
N PRO A 77 6.81 -13.06 -30.34
CA PRO A 77 6.14 -12.49 -29.17
C PRO A 77 5.99 -13.46 -27.98
N LEU A 78 6.10 -14.77 -28.20
CA LEU A 78 6.00 -15.77 -27.13
C LEU A 78 7.21 -15.76 -26.18
N ALA A 79 8.35 -15.24 -26.62
CA ALA A 79 9.54 -15.09 -25.79
C ALA A 79 9.24 -14.18 -24.59
N ASP A 80 8.57 -13.05 -24.83
CA ASP A 80 8.21 -12.09 -23.78
C ASP A 80 7.01 -12.56 -22.93
N LEU A 81 6.08 -13.31 -23.52
CA LEU A 81 4.86 -13.76 -22.85
C LEU A 81 5.06 -15.01 -21.98
N SER A 82 5.94 -15.93 -22.39
CA SER A 82 6.07 -17.26 -21.77
C SER A 82 7.51 -17.71 -21.55
N GLY A 83 8.50 -16.90 -21.95
CA GLY A 83 9.90 -17.31 -22.01
C GLY A 83 10.20 -18.30 -23.14
N PHE A 84 9.21 -18.60 -24.01
CA PHE A 84 9.34 -19.56 -25.11
C PHE A 84 10.12 -18.93 -26.27
N ALA A 85 11.31 -19.44 -26.55
CA ALA A 85 12.15 -18.97 -27.65
C ALA A 85 12.33 -20.04 -28.74
N MET A 86 12.53 -19.61 -29.98
CA MET A 86 12.98 -20.47 -31.06
C MET A 86 14.45 -20.19 -31.36
N ALA A 87 15.23 -21.24 -31.59
CA ALA A 87 16.65 -21.12 -31.85
C ALA A 87 17.20 -22.23 -32.76
N GLN A 88 18.36 -22.01 -33.37
CA GLN A 88 19.01 -22.99 -34.25
C GLN A 88 20.41 -23.31 -33.76
N VAL A 89 20.84 -24.56 -33.92
CA VAL A 89 22.21 -25.02 -33.65
C VAL A 89 22.78 -25.58 -34.94
N ASN A 90 23.89 -25.00 -35.40
CA ASN A 90 24.63 -25.51 -36.54
C ASN A 90 25.54 -26.66 -36.09
N CYS A 91 25.15 -27.89 -36.40
CA CYS A 91 25.87 -29.10 -35.97
C CYS A 91 27.18 -29.36 -36.72
N ILE A 92 27.45 -28.63 -37.80
CA ILE A 92 28.78 -28.65 -38.42
C ILE A 92 29.76 -27.80 -37.60
N ALA A 93 29.29 -26.69 -37.03
CA ALA A 93 30.09 -25.82 -36.17
C ALA A 93 30.13 -26.30 -34.71
N GLN A 94 29.08 -26.99 -34.25
CA GLN A 94 28.84 -27.39 -32.86
C GLN A 94 28.64 -28.91 -32.73
N GLY A 95 29.57 -29.68 -33.29
CA GLY A 95 29.45 -31.15 -33.39
C GLY A 95 29.31 -31.86 -32.05
N ASP A 96 30.14 -31.51 -31.06
CA ASP A 96 30.11 -32.12 -29.72
C ASP A 96 28.79 -31.86 -29.01
N LEU A 97 28.25 -30.64 -29.15
CA LEU A 97 26.95 -30.27 -28.63
C LEU A 97 25.83 -31.11 -29.26
N CYS A 98 25.81 -31.25 -30.59
CA CYS A 98 24.78 -32.04 -31.26
C CYS A 98 24.85 -33.53 -30.92
N ASN A 99 26.06 -34.07 -30.76
CA ASN A 99 26.27 -35.43 -30.28
C ASN A 99 25.76 -35.61 -28.84
N ALA A 100 26.07 -34.66 -27.94
CA ALA A 100 25.60 -34.68 -26.56
C ALA A 100 24.05 -34.59 -26.46
N CYS A 101 23.41 -33.85 -27.36
CA CYS A 101 21.95 -33.78 -27.48
C CYS A 101 21.32 -35.01 -28.16
N GLY A 102 22.12 -35.97 -28.64
CA GLY A 102 21.65 -37.19 -29.29
C GLY A 102 21.07 -36.96 -30.69
N VAL A 103 21.57 -35.97 -31.43
CA VAL A 103 21.11 -35.68 -32.79
C VAL A 103 21.70 -36.71 -33.77
N THR A 104 20.85 -37.50 -34.41
CA THR A 104 21.27 -38.58 -35.34
C THR A 104 21.00 -38.26 -36.81
N GLY A 105 20.36 -37.13 -37.12
CA GLY A 105 20.05 -36.69 -38.49
C GLY A 105 19.55 -35.24 -38.53
N TYR A 106 19.46 -34.64 -39.72
CA TYR A 106 19.14 -33.21 -39.87
C TYR A 106 18.01 -32.95 -40.90
N PRO A 107 17.14 -31.95 -40.70
CA PRO A 107 17.01 -31.14 -39.49
C PRO A 107 16.29 -31.89 -38.38
N HIS A 108 16.79 -31.80 -37.15
CA HIS A 108 16.15 -32.37 -35.97
C HIS A 108 15.59 -31.24 -35.11
N VAL A 109 14.29 -31.30 -34.81
CA VAL A 109 13.63 -30.25 -34.00
C VAL A 109 13.27 -30.84 -32.64
N MET A 110 13.67 -30.17 -31.57
CA MET A 110 13.47 -30.64 -30.20
C MET A 110 12.87 -29.55 -29.34
N LEU A 111 11.91 -29.93 -28.50
CA LEU A 111 11.26 -29.08 -27.51
C LEU A 111 11.99 -29.19 -26.17
N TYR A 112 12.32 -28.04 -25.58
CA TYR A 112 13.03 -27.94 -24.31
C TYR A 112 12.23 -27.18 -23.25
N GLN A 113 12.35 -27.59 -21.99
CA GLN A 113 11.81 -26.91 -20.82
C GLN A 113 12.77 -27.05 -19.65
N ASN A 114 13.10 -25.93 -19.01
CA ASN A 114 14.00 -25.82 -17.86
C ASN A 114 15.33 -26.57 -18.07
N GLY A 115 15.99 -26.32 -19.21
CA GLY A 115 17.29 -26.94 -19.52
C GLY A 115 17.21 -28.39 -20.04
N LYS A 116 16.04 -29.02 -20.05
CA LYS A 116 15.89 -30.45 -20.39
C LYS A 116 15.09 -30.65 -21.66
N LYS A 117 15.51 -31.64 -22.47
CA LYS A 117 14.73 -32.10 -23.63
C LYS A 117 13.44 -32.74 -23.13
N ILE A 118 12.31 -32.19 -23.57
CA ILE A 118 10.99 -32.74 -23.28
C ILE A 118 10.58 -33.74 -24.34
N LYS A 119 10.73 -33.39 -25.62
CA LYS A 119 10.39 -34.28 -26.73
C LYS A 119 10.97 -33.83 -28.06
N ASP A 120 11.04 -34.79 -28.98
CA ASP A 120 11.34 -34.57 -30.39
C ASP A 120 10.07 -34.17 -31.15
N TYR A 121 10.18 -33.23 -32.11
CA TYR A 121 9.09 -32.90 -33.03
C TYR A 121 9.16 -33.83 -34.25
N ALA A 122 8.14 -34.67 -34.40
CA ALA A 122 8.04 -35.67 -35.47
C ALA A 122 7.00 -35.33 -36.56
N GLY A 123 6.34 -34.17 -36.45
CA GLY A 123 5.32 -33.75 -37.42
C GLY A 123 5.89 -33.22 -38.73
N ASP A 124 5.01 -32.99 -39.71
CA ASP A 124 5.40 -32.36 -40.96
C ASP A 124 5.98 -30.96 -40.72
N ARG A 125 7.02 -30.61 -41.47
CA ARG A 125 7.77 -29.37 -41.30
C ARG A 125 7.13 -28.20 -42.06
N THR A 126 5.80 -28.10 -42.00
CA THR A 126 5.00 -27.02 -42.58
C THR A 126 4.74 -25.94 -41.53
N TYR A 127 4.37 -24.73 -41.99
CA TYR A 127 4.04 -23.62 -41.10
C TYR A 127 2.89 -23.98 -40.14
N ASP A 128 1.79 -24.55 -40.66
CA ASP A 128 0.60 -24.83 -39.87
C ASP A 128 0.86 -25.88 -38.79
N ASN A 129 1.58 -26.96 -39.11
CA ASN A 129 1.86 -28.03 -38.16
C ASN A 129 2.82 -27.56 -37.05
N LEU A 130 3.85 -26.79 -37.40
CA LEU A 130 4.78 -26.21 -36.42
C LEU A 130 4.11 -25.15 -35.56
N SER A 131 3.32 -24.25 -36.17
CA SER A 131 2.56 -23.25 -35.41
C SER A 131 1.61 -23.92 -34.43
N SER A 132 0.84 -24.90 -34.88
CA SER A 132 -0.12 -25.64 -34.02
C SER A 132 0.59 -26.39 -32.90
N PHE A 133 1.74 -27.02 -33.21
CA PHE A 133 2.55 -27.68 -32.19
C PHE A 133 3.08 -26.69 -31.15
N ILE A 134 3.56 -25.52 -31.57
CA ILE A 134 3.99 -24.47 -30.65
C ILE A 134 2.80 -24.01 -29.79
N ASP A 135 1.67 -23.69 -30.41
CA ASP A 135 0.48 -23.19 -29.71
C ASP A 135 -0.06 -24.19 -28.68
N GLN A 136 -0.05 -25.49 -28.99
CA GLN A 136 -0.46 -26.55 -28.07
C GLN A 136 0.45 -26.64 -26.84
N HIS A 137 1.77 -26.50 -27.01
CA HIS A 137 2.71 -26.72 -25.91
C HIS A 137 2.98 -25.44 -25.12
N VAL A 138 2.84 -24.26 -25.73
CA VAL A 138 2.98 -22.95 -25.07
C VAL A 138 1.97 -22.79 -23.93
N ALA A 139 0.76 -23.36 -24.03
CA ALA A 139 -0.21 -23.36 -22.93
C ALA A 139 0.33 -24.06 -21.66
N GLU A 140 1.08 -25.16 -21.82
CA GLU A 140 1.75 -25.88 -20.72
C GLU A 140 2.93 -25.06 -20.16
N TYR A 141 3.63 -24.32 -21.02
CA TYR A 141 4.67 -23.38 -20.58
C TYR A 141 4.09 -22.20 -19.80
N VAL A 142 2.95 -21.64 -20.21
CA VAL A 142 2.24 -20.54 -19.53
C VAL A 142 1.80 -20.95 -18.13
N GLN A 143 1.28 -22.16 -17.93
CA GLN A 143 0.95 -22.68 -16.60
C GLN A 143 2.19 -22.90 -15.72
N SER A 144 3.33 -23.29 -16.32
CA SER A 144 4.61 -23.38 -15.61
C SER A 144 5.22 -22.01 -15.27
N THR A 145 5.02 -20.96 -16.09
CA THR A 145 5.44 -19.58 -15.80
C THR A 145 4.54 -18.88 -14.79
N THR A 146 3.25 -19.20 -14.71
CA THR A 146 2.37 -18.76 -13.59
C THR A 146 2.86 -19.33 -12.24
N SER A 147 3.60 -20.44 -12.26
CA SER A 147 4.18 -21.07 -11.08
C SER A 147 5.67 -20.72 -10.82
N GLN A 148 6.38 -20.09 -11.78
CA GLN A 148 7.84 -19.88 -11.67
C GLN A 148 8.40 -18.55 -12.23
N SER A 149 7.58 -17.60 -12.70
CA SER A 149 8.07 -16.29 -13.18
C SER A 149 7.65 -15.10 -12.29
N THR A 150 7.72 -15.31 -10.98
CA THR A 150 7.71 -14.26 -9.95
C THR A 150 8.87 -14.46 -8.97
N ILE A 151 10.13 -14.46 -9.45
CA ILE A 151 11.30 -14.41 -8.55
C ILE A 151 12.39 -13.52 -9.15
N SER A 152 12.26 -12.22 -8.93
CA SER A 152 13.38 -11.36 -8.54
C SER A 152 12.89 -10.32 -7.53
N SER A 153 12.48 -10.79 -6.36
CA SER A 153 13.10 -10.37 -5.10
C SER A 153 12.70 -11.37 -4.01
N GLY A 154 13.64 -12.24 -3.61
CA GLY A 154 13.56 -13.03 -2.37
C GLY A 154 12.51 -14.13 -2.32
N SER A 155 12.63 -15.19 -3.13
CA SER A 155 12.05 -16.49 -2.75
C SER A 155 12.96 -17.18 -1.75
N ALA A 156 12.99 -16.65 -0.53
CA ALA A 156 13.03 -17.54 0.61
C ALA A 156 11.68 -18.29 0.59
N ASN A 157 11.66 -19.59 0.84
CA ASN A 157 10.42 -20.29 1.16
C ASN A 157 9.93 -19.73 2.50
N LEU A 158 9.22 -18.60 2.46
CA LEU A 158 8.84 -17.82 3.63
C LEU A 158 7.83 -18.61 4.44
N ASN A 159 8.09 -18.76 5.74
CA ASN A 159 7.29 -19.58 6.64
C ASN A 159 6.94 -20.96 6.03
N PRO A 160 7.93 -21.83 5.78
CA PRO A 160 7.73 -23.09 5.06
C PRO A 160 6.87 -24.10 5.85
N ASN A 161 6.66 -23.85 7.14
CA ASN A 161 5.82 -24.67 8.00
C ASN A 161 4.39 -24.13 8.12
N GLY A 162 4.11 -22.91 7.65
CA GLY A 162 2.79 -22.29 7.76
C GLY A 162 2.37 -22.07 9.21
N VAL A 163 3.32 -21.75 10.09
CA VAL A 163 3.07 -21.55 11.54
C VAL A 163 3.31 -20.09 11.92
N VAL A 164 2.73 -19.66 13.03
CA VAL A 164 2.99 -18.30 13.55
C VAL A 164 4.42 -18.26 14.09
N LEU A 165 5.21 -17.30 13.63
CA LEU A 165 6.59 -17.10 14.06
C LEU A 165 6.65 -16.17 15.29
N PRO A 166 7.09 -16.63 16.47
CA PRO A 166 7.32 -15.74 17.60
C PRO A 166 8.59 -14.92 17.34
N LEU A 167 8.47 -13.59 17.39
CA LEU A 167 9.58 -12.67 17.18
C LEU A 167 9.97 -11.99 18.48
N SER A 168 11.28 -11.98 18.73
CA SER A 168 11.96 -11.23 19.78
C SER A 168 12.84 -10.14 19.18
N SER A 169 13.32 -9.21 20.02
CA SER A 169 14.12 -8.06 19.58
C SER A 169 15.34 -8.39 18.73
N ASN A 170 15.95 -9.57 18.92
CA ASN A 170 17.15 -10.01 18.20
C ASN A 170 16.88 -10.63 16.81
N ILE A 171 15.66 -11.11 16.55
CA ILE A 171 15.32 -11.75 15.27
C ILE A 171 14.33 -10.95 14.44
N PHE A 172 13.68 -9.95 15.04
CA PHE A 172 12.67 -9.12 14.37
C PHE A 172 13.16 -8.53 13.05
N GLU A 173 14.22 -7.71 13.08
CA GLU A 173 14.77 -7.06 11.87
C GLU A 173 15.30 -8.08 10.84
N LYS A 174 15.86 -9.21 11.32
CA LYS A 174 16.32 -10.29 10.46
C LYS A 174 15.15 -10.91 9.68
N THR A 175 14.05 -11.22 10.36
CA THR A 175 12.84 -11.76 9.72
C THR A 175 12.23 -10.77 8.74
N LEU A 176 12.23 -9.47 9.05
CA LEU A 176 11.75 -8.44 8.11
C LEU A 176 12.62 -8.36 6.84
N ALA A 177 13.94 -8.56 6.98
CA ALA A 177 14.87 -8.56 5.85
C ALA A 177 14.73 -9.80 4.94
N GLU A 178 14.18 -10.91 5.46
CA GLU A 178 13.95 -12.13 4.68
C GLU A 178 12.79 -11.98 3.68
N GLY A 179 11.80 -11.12 3.97
CA GLY A 179 10.71 -10.84 3.04
C GLY A 179 9.44 -10.29 3.71
N PRO A 180 8.32 -10.24 2.97
CA PRO A 180 7.04 -9.77 3.47
C PRO A 180 6.67 -10.44 4.79
N THR A 181 6.39 -9.63 5.81
CA THR A 181 6.10 -10.12 7.16
C THR A 181 4.90 -9.40 7.73
N PHE A 182 3.88 -10.15 8.15
CA PHE A 182 2.71 -9.64 8.85
C PHE A 182 2.82 -9.98 10.33
N VAL A 183 2.91 -8.95 11.18
CA VAL A 183 3.21 -9.09 12.61
C VAL A 183 2.01 -8.70 13.47
N LYS A 184 1.62 -9.59 14.39
CA LYS A 184 0.66 -9.32 15.47
C LYS A 184 1.41 -8.93 16.75
N PHE A 185 1.26 -7.69 17.18
CA PHE A 185 1.72 -7.22 18.49
C PHE A 185 0.63 -7.43 19.53
N TYR A 186 0.94 -8.17 20.60
CA TYR A 186 -0.06 -8.61 21.56
C TYR A 186 0.43 -8.60 23.01
N ALA A 187 -0.51 -8.76 23.94
CA ALA A 187 -0.25 -9.07 25.34
C ALA A 187 -1.02 -10.34 25.75
N PRO A 188 -0.41 -11.28 26.48
CA PRO A 188 -1.03 -12.53 26.93
C PRO A 188 -2.36 -12.39 27.67
N TRP A 189 -2.55 -11.33 28.46
CA TRP A 189 -3.81 -11.07 29.17
C TRP A 189 -4.91 -10.46 28.31
N CYS A 190 -4.60 -9.97 27.10
CA CYS A 190 -5.58 -9.24 26.29
C CYS A 190 -6.60 -10.20 25.66
N GLY A 191 -7.87 -10.07 26.06
CA GLY A 191 -8.96 -10.89 25.55
C GLY A 191 -9.15 -10.83 24.03
N HIS A 192 -8.97 -9.66 23.41
CA HIS A 192 -9.03 -9.53 21.95
C HIS A 192 -7.87 -10.25 21.24
N CYS A 193 -6.68 -10.26 21.84
CA CYS A 193 -5.53 -11.01 21.32
C CYS A 193 -5.78 -12.52 21.35
N LYS A 194 -6.31 -13.02 22.47
CA LYS A 194 -6.69 -14.44 22.62
C LYS A 194 -7.72 -14.87 21.57
N LYS A 195 -8.71 -14.02 21.29
CA LYS A 195 -9.72 -14.29 20.24
C LYS A 195 -9.12 -14.31 18.83
N LEU A 196 -8.12 -13.48 18.55
CA LEU A 196 -7.45 -13.40 17.25
C LEU A 196 -6.43 -14.53 17.03
N ALA A 197 -5.84 -15.08 18.09
CA ALA A 197 -4.81 -16.10 18.01
C ALA A 197 -5.15 -17.31 17.09
N PRO A 198 -6.33 -17.95 17.18
CA PRO A 198 -6.67 -19.07 16.28
C PRO A 198 -6.78 -18.64 14.81
N VAL A 199 -7.37 -17.48 14.54
CA VAL A 199 -7.47 -16.92 13.17
C VAL A 199 -6.10 -16.57 12.61
N TRP A 200 -5.19 -16.09 13.47
CA TRP A 200 -3.81 -15.78 13.09
C TRP A 200 -3.01 -17.04 12.71
N ALA A 201 -3.22 -18.14 13.43
CA ALA A 201 -2.64 -19.44 13.09
C ALA A 201 -3.22 -20.01 11.78
N GLU A 202 -4.53 -19.87 11.57
CA GLU A 202 -5.16 -20.24 10.29
C GLU A 202 -4.58 -19.43 9.13
N LEU A 203 -4.39 -18.12 9.29
CA LEU A 203 -3.77 -17.26 8.29
C LEU A 203 -2.35 -17.73 7.94
N ALA A 204 -1.54 -18.09 8.94
CA ALA A 204 -0.20 -18.64 8.74
C ALA A 204 -0.22 -19.91 7.88
N ALA A 205 -1.17 -20.82 8.16
CA ALA A 205 -1.31 -22.06 7.41
C ALA A 205 -1.73 -21.81 5.96
N LYS A 206 -2.71 -20.93 5.72
CA LYS A 206 -3.20 -20.61 4.38
C LYS A 206 -2.20 -19.87 3.49
N THR A 207 -1.29 -19.13 4.10
CA THR A 207 -0.35 -18.25 3.39
C THR A 207 1.09 -18.77 3.40
N LYS A 208 1.25 -20.06 3.72
CA LYS A 208 2.51 -20.82 3.68
C LYS A 208 3.27 -20.58 2.37
N GLY A 209 4.56 -20.29 2.50
CA GLY A 209 5.46 -20.04 1.37
C GLY A 209 5.34 -18.64 0.75
N ARG A 210 4.41 -17.79 1.21
CA ARG A 210 4.12 -16.49 0.58
C ARG A 210 4.47 -15.28 1.46
N VAL A 211 4.28 -15.41 2.77
CA VAL A 211 4.51 -14.34 3.75
C VAL A 211 4.90 -14.95 5.09
N ASN A 212 5.72 -14.25 5.86
CA ASN A 212 5.93 -14.56 7.26
C ASN A 212 4.74 -14.06 8.09
N ILE A 213 4.00 -14.97 8.72
CA ILE A 213 2.98 -14.61 9.71
C ILE A 213 3.61 -14.73 11.09
N ALA A 214 3.69 -13.62 11.81
CA ALA A 214 4.51 -13.49 13.00
C ALA A 214 3.77 -12.83 14.15
N GLU A 215 4.31 -12.95 15.37
CA GLU A 215 3.79 -12.28 16.55
C GLU A 215 4.89 -11.80 17.49
N VAL A 216 4.63 -10.73 18.22
CA VAL A 216 5.52 -10.18 19.25
C VAL A 216 4.74 -10.03 20.55
N ASN A 217 5.22 -10.67 21.61
CA ASN A 217 4.71 -10.46 22.96
C ASN A 217 5.26 -9.14 23.52
N CYS A 218 4.39 -8.15 23.70
CA CYS A 218 4.77 -6.82 24.18
C CYS A 218 4.94 -6.73 25.70
N GLU A 219 4.52 -7.74 26.47
CA GLU A 219 4.90 -7.84 27.89
C GLU A 219 6.38 -8.20 28.03
N GLU A 220 6.87 -9.10 27.18
CA GLU A 220 8.28 -9.54 27.17
C GLU A 220 9.17 -8.55 26.39
N HIS A 221 8.67 -7.97 25.30
CA HIS A 221 9.42 -7.11 24.38
C HIS A 221 8.86 -5.68 24.28
N GLY A 222 8.52 -5.08 25.42
CA GLY A 222 7.88 -3.75 25.47
C GLY A 222 8.70 -2.60 24.85
N ALA A 223 10.03 -2.70 24.80
CA ALA A 223 10.86 -1.71 24.10
C ALA A 223 10.69 -1.79 22.57
N LEU A 224 10.67 -3.01 22.01
CA LEU A 224 10.41 -3.26 20.59
C LEU A 224 9.00 -2.78 20.21
N CYS A 225 7.98 -3.09 21.01
CA CYS A 225 6.63 -2.65 20.70
C CYS A 225 6.49 -1.13 20.70
N ARG A 226 7.12 -0.43 21.67
CA ARG A 226 7.15 1.03 21.69
C ARG A 226 7.89 1.61 20.48
N SER A 227 9.03 1.04 20.08
CA SER A 227 9.77 1.51 18.90
C SER A 227 9.01 1.28 17.59
N GLN A 228 8.17 0.26 17.53
CA GLN A 228 7.29 0.00 16.39
C GLN A 228 6.03 0.87 16.38
N GLY A 229 5.78 1.65 17.45
CA GLY A 229 4.63 2.55 17.57
C GLY A 229 3.35 1.85 18.03
N VAL A 230 3.48 0.76 18.79
CA VAL A 230 2.33 0.03 19.35
C VAL A 230 1.75 0.78 20.53
N ASP A 231 0.52 1.26 20.39
CA ASP A 231 -0.24 2.03 21.38
C ASP A 231 -1.42 1.27 22.00
N GLY A 232 -1.69 0.05 21.51
CA GLY A 232 -2.75 -0.82 22.01
C GLY A 232 -2.66 -2.23 21.44
N TYR A 233 -3.47 -3.15 21.96
CA TYR A 233 -3.42 -4.57 21.60
C TYR A 233 -4.80 -5.13 21.19
N PRO A 234 -4.89 -6.01 20.18
CA PRO A 234 -3.82 -6.38 19.24
C PRO A 234 -3.63 -5.33 18.13
N MET A 235 -2.38 -4.94 17.87
CA MET A 235 -2.00 -4.10 16.73
C MET A 235 -1.33 -4.96 15.65
N LEU A 236 -1.71 -4.75 14.39
CA LEU A 236 -1.26 -5.57 13.26
C LEU A 236 -0.49 -4.71 12.29
N PHE A 237 0.79 -5.00 12.08
CA PHE A 237 1.63 -4.29 11.12
C PHE A 237 2.14 -5.23 10.05
N PHE A 238 2.01 -4.81 8.80
CA PHE A 238 2.61 -5.47 7.65
C PHE A 238 3.86 -4.73 7.22
N TYR A 239 4.91 -5.50 6.95
CA TYR A 239 6.21 -5.02 6.55
C TYR A 239 6.56 -5.64 5.20
N ASN A 240 6.90 -4.80 4.21
CA ASN A 240 7.40 -5.27 2.92
C ASN A 240 8.22 -4.18 2.25
N THR A 241 9.43 -4.49 1.77
CA THR A 241 10.27 -3.58 0.98
C THR A 241 10.46 -2.20 1.66
N GLY A 242 10.75 -2.22 2.97
CA GLY A 242 10.93 -1.01 3.78
C GLY A 242 9.65 -0.23 4.11
N GLN A 243 8.49 -0.66 3.60
CA GLN A 243 7.19 -0.09 3.96
C GLN A 243 6.64 -0.77 5.21
N LYS A 244 6.06 0.04 6.11
CA LYS A 244 5.30 -0.41 7.28
C LYS A 244 3.87 0.11 7.18
N VAL A 245 2.90 -0.80 7.21
CA VAL A 245 1.47 -0.46 7.12
C VAL A 245 0.69 -1.03 8.29
N ASP A 246 -0.13 -0.19 8.91
CA ASP A 246 -1.09 -0.56 9.95
C ASP A 246 -2.32 -1.21 9.34
N PHE A 247 -2.53 -2.50 9.60
CA PHE A 247 -3.73 -3.18 9.16
C PHE A 247 -4.89 -2.95 10.14
N ARG A 248 -5.91 -2.23 9.66
CA ARG A 248 -7.10 -1.86 10.43
C ARG A 248 -8.39 -2.53 9.96
N GLY A 249 -8.29 -3.45 9.01
CA GLY A 249 -9.43 -4.24 8.52
C GLY A 249 -9.96 -5.22 9.56
N GLY A 250 -11.03 -5.92 9.18
CA GLY A 250 -11.66 -6.96 9.98
C GLY A 250 -10.69 -8.04 10.44
N ARG A 251 -10.89 -8.52 11.68
CA ARG A 251 -10.01 -9.52 12.33
C ARG A 251 -10.46 -10.97 12.12
N LYS A 252 -11.26 -11.22 11.08
CA LYS A 252 -11.65 -12.55 10.60
C LYS A 252 -10.67 -13.03 9.53
N ILE A 253 -10.73 -14.30 9.16
CA ILE A 253 -9.76 -14.87 8.22
C ILE A 253 -9.84 -14.21 6.84
N GLU A 254 -11.05 -13.92 6.33
CA GLU A 254 -11.22 -13.45 4.95
C GLU A 254 -10.59 -12.08 4.70
N PRO A 255 -10.80 -11.03 5.53
CA PRO A 255 -10.14 -9.74 5.32
C PRO A 255 -8.62 -9.81 5.50
N LEU A 256 -8.14 -10.62 6.45
CA LEU A 256 -6.71 -10.81 6.68
C LEU A 256 -6.03 -11.50 5.50
N GLU A 257 -6.63 -12.57 5.00
CA GLU A 257 -6.17 -13.32 3.85
C GLU A 257 -6.17 -12.42 2.61
N GLN A 258 -7.27 -11.74 2.31
CA GLN A 258 -7.35 -10.80 1.18
C GLN A 258 -6.28 -9.71 1.25
N PHE A 259 -6.04 -9.13 2.43
CA PHE A 259 -5.00 -8.13 2.61
C PHE A 259 -3.61 -8.69 2.30
N VAL A 260 -3.25 -9.83 2.91
CA VAL A 260 -1.96 -10.49 2.64
C VAL A 260 -1.80 -10.77 1.16
N LEU A 261 -2.81 -11.38 0.54
CA LEU A 261 -2.80 -11.75 -0.88
C LEU A 261 -2.54 -10.54 -1.78
N ARG A 262 -3.13 -9.38 -1.47
CA ARG A 262 -2.88 -8.12 -2.20
C ARG A 262 -1.52 -7.52 -1.88
N ALA A 263 -1.11 -7.49 -0.62
CA ALA A 263 0.12 -6.87 -0.17
C ALA A 263 1.38 -7.60 -0.63
N VAL A 264 1.26 -8.89 -0.97
CA VAL A 264 2.32 -9.71 -1.60
C VAL A 264 2.12 -9.91 -3.10
N ALA A 265 1.04 -9.38 -3.68
CA ALA A 265 0.87 -9.40 -5.13
C ALA A 265 1.87 -8.45 -5.80
N PRO A 266 2.18 -8.63 -7.09
CA PRO A 266 2.94 -7.65 -7.85
C PRO A 266 2.29 -6.27 -7.72
N GLY A 267 3.12 -5.25 -7.45
CA GLY A 267 2.65 -3.87 -7.25
C GLY A 267 1.91 -3.33 -8.47
N VAL A 268 2.40 -3.64 -9.68
CA VAL A 268 1.73 -3.36 -10.95
C VAL A 268 1.51 -4.66 -11.73
N GLN A 269 0.27 -4.93 -12.09
CA GLN A 269 -0.15 -6.20 -12.70
C GLN A 269 -0.45 -6.02 -14.20
N PRO A 270 -0.06 -6.95 -15.09
CA PRO A 270 -0.53 -6.89 -16.47
C PRO A 270 -2.05 -7.08 -16.53
N ILE A 271 -2.72 -6.42 -17.48
CA ILE A 271 -4.14 -6.66 -17.77
C ILE A 271 -4.41 -6.74 -19.27
N THR A 272 -5.29 -7.67 -19.65
CA THR A 272 -5.73 -7.87 -21.04
C THR A 272 -7.09 -7.19 -21.30
N PRO A 273 -7.46 -6.96 -22.58
CA PRO A 273 -8.77 -6.40 -22.93
C PRO A 273 -9.95 -7.21 -22.40
N SER A 274 -9.84 -8.54 -22.34
CA SER A 274 -10.91 -9.40 -21.82
C SER A 274 -11.12 -9.30 -20.30
N GLU A 275 -10.13 -8.80 -19.57
CA GLU A 275 -10.18 -8.71 -18.11
C GLU A 275 -10.64 -7.33 -17.61
N ILE A 276 -10.66 -6.31 -18.48
CA ILE A 276 -10.91 -4.92 -18.07
C ILE A 276 -12.32 -4.72 -17.51
N ASP A 277 -13.33 -5.37 -18.07
CA ASP A 277 -14.71 -5.23 -17.59
C ASP A 277 -14.88 -5.89 -16.22
N ALA A 278 -14.16 -6.98 -15.95
CA ALA A 278 -14.12 -7.58 -14.62
C ALA A 278 -13.43 -6.65 -13.61
N ALA A 279 -12.34 -5.98 -14.00
CA ALA A 279 -11.69 -4.98 -13.16
C ALA A 279 -12.61 -3.77 -12.88
N LEU A 280 -13.32 -3.28 -13.89
CA LEU A 280 -14.31 -2.20 -13.77
C LEU A 280 -15.43 -2.54 -12.79
N GLN A 281 -15.91 -3.79 -12.78
CA GLN A 281 -16.95 -4.24 -11.87
C GLN A 281 -16.44 -4.49 -10.44
N LYS A 282 -15.24 -5.03 -10.31
CA LYS A 282 -14.69 -5.50 -9.04
C LYS A 282 -14.04 -4.38 -8.23
N GLU A 283 -13.26 -3.52 -8.87
CA GLU A 283 -12.41 -2.54 -8.20
C GLU A 283 -13.12 -1.18 -8.17
N SER A 284 -13.39 -0.66 -6.97
CA SER A 284 -14.00 0.68 -6.81
C SER A 284 -13.07 1.81 -7.25
N VAL A 285 -11.76 1.55 -7.19
CA VAL A 285 -10.69 2.39 -7.72
C VAL A 285 -9.61 1.45 -8.26
N PHE A 286 -9.10 1.73 -9.46
CA PHE A 286 -7.85 1.15 -9.93
C PHE A 286 -7.11 2.14 -10.82
N PHE A 287 -5.81 1.93 -10.93
CA PHE A 287 -4.98 2.68 -11.86
C PHE A 287 -4.65 1.79 -13.06
N LEU A 288 -4.51 2.40 -14.24
CA LEU A 288 -4.12 1.70 -15.46
C LEU A 288 -3.03 2.49 -16.18
N ALA A 289 -1.82 1.94 -16.23
CA ALA A 289 -0.75 2.46 -17.05
C ALA A 289 -0.89 1.91 -18.47
N LEU A 290 -1.23 2.79 -19.42
CA LEU A 290 -1.21 2.47 -20.85
C LEU A 290 0.13 2.90 -21.45
N TYR A 291 0.80 1.99 -22.14
CA TYR A 291 2.12 2.22 -22.71
C TYR A 291 2.28 1.57 -24.08
N THR A 292 3.32 1.95 -24.81
CA THR A 292 3.62 1.47 -26.17
C THR A 292 4.98 0.79 -26.22
N TYR A 293 5.31 0.13 -27.33
CA TYR A 293 6.63 -0.48 -27.55
C TYR A 293 7.79 0.51 -27.50
N SER A 294 7.54 1.80 -27.76
CA SER A 294 8.56 2.85 -27.68
C SER A 294 8.75 3.39 -26.26
N THR A 295 7.94 2.95 -25.29
CA THR A 295 8.05 3.42 -23.90
C THR A 295 9.32 2.87 -23.25
N PRO A 296 10.22 3.73 -22.73
CA PRO A 296 11.41 3.29 -22.01
C PRO A 296 11.07 2.50 -20.74
N GLN A 297 11.77 1.39 -20.50
CA GLN A 297 11.56 0.55 -19.32
C GLN A 297 11.75 1.34 -18.00
N SER A 298 12.67 2.31 -17.97
CA SER A 298 12.91 3.15 -16.79
C SER A 298 11.67 3.95 -16.34
N LEU A 299 10.78 4.33 -17.27
CA LEU A 299 9.53 4.99 -16.93
C LEU A 299 8.55 3.99 -16.31
N LEU A 300 8.49 2.76 -16.81
CA LEU A 300 7.67 1.69 -16.24
C LEU A 300 8.17 1.33 -14.83
N ASP A 301 9.48 1.19 -14.65
CA ASP A 301 10.11 0.92 -13.35
C ASP A 301 9.80 2.03 -12.34
N SER A 302 9.71 3.29 -12.79
CA SER A 302 9.34 4.43 -11.95
C SER A 302 7.89 4.35 -11.45
N ILE A 303 6.97 3.82 -12.27
CA ILE A 303 5.58 3.53 -11.87
C ILE A 303 5.58 2.41 -10.83
N ASP A 304 6.30 1.31 -11.11
CA ASP A 304 6.45 0.17 -10.21
C ASP A 304 7.01 0.58 -8.84
N GLU A 305 8.01 1.47 -8.80
CA GLU A 305 8.58 2.00 -7.56
C GLU A 305 7.58 2.88 -6.79
N ALA A 306 6.93 3.82 -7.47
CA ALA A 306 5.95 4.72 -6.86
C ALA A 306 4.69 4.00 -6.37
N ALA A 307 4.40 2.80 -6.90
CA ALA A 307 3.31 1.93 -6.49
C ALA A 307 3.54 1.21 -5.16
N LYS A 308 4.80 0.93 -4.79
CA LYS A 308 5.15 0.10 -3.61
C LYS A 308 4.45 0.51 -2.31
N PRO A 309 4.34 1.81 -1.96
CA PRO A 309 3.67 2.24 -0.72
C PRO A 309 2.17 1.90 -0.65
N LEU A 310 1.53 1.57 -1.78
CA LEU A 310 0.12 1.21 -1.81
C LEU A 310 -0.16 -0.24 -1.38
N LEU A 311 0.87 -1.10 -1.32
CA LEU A 311 0.73 -2.52 -0.95
C LEU A 311 -0.43 -3.22 -1.69
N GLY A 312 -0.55 -2.95 -2.99
CA GLY A 312 -1.58 -3.55 -3.84
C GLY A 312 -3.01 -3.02 -3.62
N THR A 313 -3.20 -1.89 -2.91
CA THR A 313 -4.51 -1.22 -2.80
C THR A 313 -4.40 0.31 -2.94
N PRO A 314 -5.03 0.92 -3.95
CA PRO A 314 -5.78 0.30 -5.05
C PRO A 314 -4.90 -0.55 -5.96
N VAL A 315 -5.52 -1.44 -6.74
CA VAL A 315 -4.80 -2.24 -7.73
C VAL A 315 -4.29 -1.32 -8.84
N ILE A 316 -3.07 -1.57 -9.29
CA ILE A 316 -2.47 -0.88 -10.43
C ILE A 316 -2.27 -1.91 -11.52
N TYR A 317 -2.84 -1.64 -12.69
CA TYR A 317 -2.67 -2.44 -13.88
C TYR A 317 -1.74 -1.76 -14.88
N LYS A 318 -1.13 -2.53 -15.77
CA LYS A 318 -0.42 -2.03 -16.94
C LYS A 318 -0.82 -2.81 -18.19
N SER A 319 -0.94 -2.11 -19.31
CA SER A 319 -1.26 -2.73 -20.59
C SER A 319 -0.71 -1.96 -21.78
N ARG A 320 -0.45 -2.71 -22.85
CA ARG A 320 0.00 -2.20 -24.15
C ARG A 320 -0.99 -2.51 -25.28
N HIS A 321 -2.15 -3.07 -24.94
CA HIS A 321 -3.16 -3.50 -25.90
C HIS A 321 -3.87 -2.30 -26.53
N PRO A 322 -3.83 -2.12 -27.86
CA PRO A 322 -4.48 -1.01 -28.56
C PRO A 322 -5.97 -0.85 -28.21
N GLU A 323 -6.66 -1.97 -27.99
CA GLU A 323 -8.09 -2.00 -27.65
C GLU A 323 -8.39 -1.25 -26.35
N LEU A 324 -7.43 -1.21 -25.42
CA LEU A 324 -7.60 -0.47 -24.17
C LEU A 324 -7.39 1.04 -24.35
N PHE A 325 -6.59 1.46 -25.32
CA PHE A 325 -6.51 2.88 -25.70
C PHE A 325 -7.86 3.36 -26.24
N ASP A 326 -8.45 2.59 -27.15
CA ASP A 326 -9.77 2.88 -27.70
C ASP A 326 -10.86 2.84 -26.62
N ARG A 327 -10.84 1.82 -25.75
CA ARG A 327 -11.80 1.64 -24.64
C ARG A 327 -11.89 2.86 -23.74
N PHE A 328 -10.75 3.47 -23.43
CA PHE A 328 -10.66 4.64 -22.55
C PHE A 328 -10.56 5.96 -23.31
N SER A 329 -10.69 5.94 -24.65
CA SER A 329 -10.59 7.11 -25.52
C SER A 329 -9.29 7.89 -25.34
N ILE A 330 -8.16 7.16 -25.28
CA ILE A 330 -6.81 7.70 -25.10
C ILE A 330 -6.06 7.59 -26.42
N ASP A 331 -5.45 8.69 -26.87
CA ASP A 331 -4.59 8.68 -28.04
C ASP A 331 -3.27 7.93 -27.73
N PRO A 332 -2.90 6.87 -28.48
CA PRO A 332 -1.65 6.15 -28.29
C PRO A 332 -0.38 7.01 -28.33
N SER A 333 -0.42 8.16 -29.02
CA SER A 333 0.70 9.12 -29.04
C SER A 333 0.95 9.82 -27.70
N SER A 334 -0.03 9.79 -26.78
CA SER A 334 0.09 10.32 -25.42
C SER A 334 0.71 9.31 -24.44
N ALA A 335 1.07 8.11 -24.91
CA ALA A 335 1.68 7.08 -24.09
C ALA A 335 3.16 7.37 -23.79
N PRO A 336 3.69 6.96 -22.62
CA PRO A 336 2.96 6.30 -21.53
C PRO A 336 2.05 7.27 -20.77
N VAL A 337 0.87 6.79 -20.38
CA VAL A 337 -0.10 7.56 -19.59
C VAL A 337 -0.63 6.70 -18.46
N LEU A 338 -0.72 7.30 -17.28
CA LEU A 338 -1.38 6.71 -16.12
C LEU A 338 -2.81 7.22 -16.04
N LEU A 339 -3.75 6.30 -16.03
CA LEU A 339 -5.17 6.56 -15.85
C LEU A 339 -5.56 6.17 -14.44
N VAL A 340 -6.54 6.87 -13.88
CA VAL A 340 -7.29 6.38 -12.71
C VAL A 340 -8.74 6.23 -13.07
N VAL A 341 -9.32 5.08 -12.74
CA VAL A 341 -10.74 4.80 -12.89
C VAL A 341 -11.35 4.70 -11.50
N LYS A 342 -12.52 5.31 -11.32
CA LYS A 342 -13.24 5.35 -10.04
C LYS A 342 -14.70 4.98 -10.23
N ASP A 343 -15.29 4.48 -9.15
CA ASP A 343 -16.74 4.31 -9.00
C ASP A 343 -17.37 3.45 -10.10
N HIS A 344 -16.61 2.46 -10.60
CA HIS A 344 -17.02 1.55 -11.67
C HIS A 344 -17.36 2.24 -13.01
N GLU A 345 -16.86 3.46 -13.20
CA GLU A 345 -17.08 4.24 -14.41
C GLU A 345 -16.24 3.72 -15.58
N VAL A 346 -16.81 3.82 -16.78
CA VAL A 346 -16.12 3.40 -18.01
C VAL A 346 -15.04 4.39 -18.43
N LYS A 347 -15.19 5.67 -18.07
CA LYS A 347 -14.25 6.74 -18.44
C LYS A 347 -13.20 6.92 -17.34
N PRO A 348 -11.95 7.25 -17.72
CA PRO A 348 -10.95 7.60 -16.72
C PRO A 348 -11.40 8.86 -15.97
N PHE A 349 -11.28 8.81 -14.65
CA PHE A 349 -11.55 9.93 -13.76
C PHE A 349 -10.50 11.03 -13.92
N ALA A 350 -9.22 10.64 -14.04
CA ALA A 350 -8.12 11.54 -14.35
C ALA A 350 -7.04 10.79 -15.13
N THR A 351 -6.22 11.55 -15.86
CA THR A 351 -5.09 11.03 -16.62
C THR A 351 -3.83 11.82 -16.28
N LEU A 352 -2.68 11.15 -16.32
CA LEU A 352 -1.37 11.74 -16.09
C LEU A 352 -0.41 11.23 -17.17
N PRO A 353 -0.04 12.05 -18.17
CA PRO A 353 1.03 11.72 -19.10
C PRO A 353 2.34 11.51 -18.35
N ILE A 354 3.07 10.45 -18.70
CA ILE A 354 4.35 10.12 -18.09
C ILE A 354 5.46 10.46 -19.08
N SER A 355 6.39 11.29 -18.63
CA SER A 355 7.60 11.65 -19.37
C SER A 355 8.82 11.59 -18.46
N ALA A 356 9.98 11.92 -19.02
CA ALA A 356 11.21 12.07 -18.22
C ALA A 356 11.12 13.13 -17.10
N GLN A 357 10.13 14.03 -17.16
CA GLN A 357 9.89 15.05 -16.12
C GLN A 357 8.95 14.55 -15.01
N THR A 358 8.25 13.44 -15.22
CA THR A 358 7.32 12.86 -14.24
C THR A 358 8.12 12.10 -13.17
N THR A 359 8.60 12.83 -12.17
CA THR A 359 9.40 12.29 -11.06
C THR A 359 8.60 11.41 -10.09
N ALA A 360 9.28 10.58 -9.29
CA ALA A 360 8.66 9.71 -8.30
C ALA A 360 7.71 10.44 -7.30
N PRO A 361 8.03 11.66 -6.81
CA PRO A 361 7.08 12.43 -5.99
C PRO A 361 5.78 12.79 -6.72
N ILE A 362 5.83 13.07 -8.03
CA ILE A 362 4.63 13.38 -8.83
C ILE A 362 3.76 12.13 -8.96
N LEU A 363 4.36 10.98 -9.28
CA LEU A 363 3.64 9.69 -9.34
C LEU A 363 3.02 9.33 -7.99
N SER A 364 3.80 9.46 -6.91
CA SER A 364 3.33 9.21 -5.55
C SER A 364 2.19 10.15 -5.17
N ALA A 365 2.29 11.44 -5.49
CA ALA A 365 1.20 12.39 -5.24
C ALA A 365 -0.07 12.02 -6.01
N PHE A 366 0.06 11.63 -7.28
CA PHE A 366 -1.07 11.20 -8.10
C PHE A 366 -1.76 9.95 -7.51
N PHE A 367 -0.99 8.93 -7.15
CA PHE A 367 -1.52 7.73 -6.50
C PHE A 367 -2.22 8.06 -5.18
N GLN A 368 -1.56 8.80 -4.30
CA GLN A 368 -2.11 9.15 -2.99
C GLN A 368 -3.36 10.03 -3.10
N HIS A 369 -3.40 10.95 -4.06
CA HIS A 369 -4.55 11.84 -4.28
C HIS A 369 -5.76 11.09 -4.82
N HIS A 370 -5.54 10.10 -5.71
CA HIS A 370 -6.64 9.41 -6.38
C HIS A 370 -6.99 8.03 -5.79
N ARG A 371 -6.37 7.60 -4.68
CA ARG A 371 -6.59 6.26 -4.11
C ARG A 371 -7.97 5.98 -3.50
N ILE A 372 -8.76 7.02 -3.22
CA ILE A 372 -10.08 6.92 -2.58
C ILE A 372 -11.17 7.12 -3.64
N PRO A 373 -12.26 6.32 -3.65
CA PRO A 373 -13.40 6.52 -4.54
C PRO A 373 -14.06 7.88 -4.31
N THR A 374 -14.91 8.32 -5.23
CA THR A 374 -15.56 9.64 -5.15
C THR A 374 -16.50 9.74 -3.96
N LEU A 375 -17.23 8.66 -3.68
CA LEU A 375 -18.03 8.48 -2.49
C LEU A 375 -17.78 7.08 -1.94
N GLN A 376 -17.55 6.98 -0.63
CA GLN A 376 -17.51 5.68 0.06
C GLN A 376 -18.29 5.70 1.37
N GLN A 377 -18.71 4.52 1.78
CA GLN A 377 -19.14 4.32 3.16
C GLN A 377 -17.92 4.43 4.08
N LEU A 378 -17.99 5.27 5.10
CA LEU A 378 -17.00 5.30 6.16
C LEU A 378 -17.30 4.19 7.16
N THR A 379 -16.38 3.23 7.25
CA THR A 379 -16.43 2.08 8.15
C THR A 379 -15.27 2.16 9.14
N ALA A 380 -15.24 1.30 10.15
CA ALA A 380 -14.13 1.28 11.10
C ALA A 380 -12.77 0.98 10.43
N GLU A 381 -12.81 0.32 9.28
CA GLU A 381 -11.62 -0.14 8.55
C GLU A 381 -10.97 0.99 7.76
N ASN A 382 -11.77 1.75 7.00
CA ASN A 382 -11.27 2.85 6.16
C ASN A 382 -11.34 4.24 6.84
N PHE A 383 -11.93 4.34 8.03
CA PHE A 383 -12.03 5.59 8.79
C PHE A 383 -10.71 6.35 8.87
N PRO A 384 -9.58 5.71 9.18
CA PRO A 384 -8.33 6.43 9.33
C PRO A 384 -7.72 6.91 8.02
N ASP A 385 -7.97 6.21 6.91
CA ASP A 385 -7.47 6.62 5.60
C ASP A 385 -8.09 7.96 5.16
N VAL A 386 -9.31 8.22 5.62
CA VAL A 386 -10.01 9.49 5.42
C VAL A 386 -9.60 10.51 6.50
N MET A 387 -9.67 10.13 7.78
CA MET A 387 -9.57 11.07 8.91
C MET A 387 -8.13 11.36 9.36
N LYS A 388 -7.14 10.60 8.87
CA LYS A 388 -5.71 10.86 9.07
C LYS A 388 -5.00 11.04 7.73
N HIS A 389 -5.77 11.40 6.69
CA HIS A 389 -5.23 11.57 5.35
C HIS A 389 -4.13 12.66 5.35
N PRO A 390 -2.97 12.44 4.69
CA PRO A 390 -1.83 13.36 4.75
C PRO A 390 -2.15 14.74 4.16
N ALA A 391 -3.01 14.79 3.13
CA ALA A 391 -3.48 16.04 2.54
C ALA A 391 -4.52 16.79 3.40
N LYS A 392 -4.91 16.27 4.57
CA LYS A 392 -5.84 16.90 5.53
C LYS A 392 -7.14 17.43 4.89
N PRO A 393 -7.86 16.63 4.08
CA PRO A 393 -9.01 17.09 3.31
C PRO A 393 -10.14 17.64 4.18
N LEU A 394 -11.00 18.49 3.59
CA LEU A 394 -12.35 18.65 4.11
C LEU A 394 -13.15 17.38 3.81
N VAL A 395 -13.95 16.92 4.76
CA VAL A 395 -14.76 15.71 4.60
C VAL A 395 -16.24 16.09 4.64
N VAL A 396 -16.93 15.91 3.52
CA VAL A 396 -18.40 15.99 3.47
C VAL A 396 -18.93 14.65 3.95
N LEU A 397 -19.54 14.63 5.14
CA LEU A 397 -20.03 13.43 5.80
C LEU A 397 -21.56 13.46 5.84
N ALA A 398 -22.19 12.50 5.17
CA ALA A 398 -23.62 12.23 5.31
C ALA A 398 -23.87 11.10 6.30
N ALA A 399 -24.88 11.23 7.16
CA ALA A 399 -25.33 10.17 8.06
C ALA A 399 -26.74 9.72 7.69
N PHE A 400 -26.93 8.41 7.52
CA PHE A 400 -28.22 7.80 7.14
C PHE A 400 -28.72 6.85 8.22
N ASP A 401 -30.01 6.88 8.53
CA ASP A 401 -30.65 5.93 9.45
C ASP A 401 -31.04 4.67 8.68
N MET A 402 -30.21 3.63 8.78
CA MET A 402 -30.33 2.41 7.98
C MET A 402 -31.55 1.54 8.35
N GLU A 403 -32.11 1.72 9.55
CA GLU A 403 -33.29 0.97 10.00
C GLU A 403 -34.59 1.67 9.60
N ARG A 404 -34.62 3.02 9.58
CA ARG A 404 -35.80 3.79 9.15
C ARG A 404 -35.91 3.94 7.63
N MET A 405 -34.78 4.03 6.93
CA MET A 405 -34.76 4.20 5.48
C MET A 405 -34.94 2.86 4.77
N SER A 406 -35.85 2.81 3.80
CA SER A 406 -35.91 1.68 2.88
C SER A 406 -34.63 1.62 2.02
N LYS A 407 -34.28 0.42 1.53
CA LYS A 407 -33.13 0.23 0.62
C LYS A 407 -33.19 1.16 -0.59
N THR A 408 -34.39 1.41 -1.11
CA THR A 408 -34.60 2.31 -2.26
C THR A 408 -34.37 3.78 -1.91
N GLU A 409 -34.77 4.22 -0.71
CA GLU A 409 -34.50 5.59 -0.24
C GLU A 409 -33.01 5.80 -0.01
N LEU A 410 -32.35 4.84 0.66
CA LEU A 410 -30.90 4.88 0.85
C LEU A 410 -30.17 4.94 -0.49
N GLY A 411 -30.55 4.09 -1.44
CA GLY A 411 -29.98 4.08 -2.79
C GLY A 411 -30.09 5.45 -3.46
N ARG A 412 -31.29 6.05 -3.44
CA ARG A 412 -31.52 7.41 -3.98
C ARG A 412 -30.69 8.49 -3.28
N SER A 413 -30.56 8.42 -1.95
CA SER A 413 -29.75 9.39 -1.18
C SER A 413 -28.26 9.25 -1.46
N VAL A 414 -27.75 8.01 -1.56
CA VAL A 414 -26.36 7.73 -1.91
C VAL A 414 -26.07 8.17 -3.34
N GLU A 415 -26.95 7.87 -4.30
CA GLU A 415 -26.82 8.30 -5.69
C GLU A 415 -26.83 9.83 -5.81
N LYS A 416 -27.73 10.51 -5.07
CA LYS A 416 -27.74 11.97 -4.98
C LYS A 416 -26.44 12.53 -4.43
N LEU A 417 -25.88 11.92 -3.38
CA LEU A 417 -24.61 12.35 -2.82
C LEU A 417 -23.44 12.08 -3.79
N THR A 418 -23.46 10.96 -4.51
CA THR A 418 -22.48 10.63 -5.55
C THR A 418 -22.49 11.66 -6.67
N SER A 419 -23.67 12.08 -7.14
CA SER A 419 -23.77 13.08 -8.21
C SER A 419 -23.24 14.45 -7.77
N ILE A 420 -23.50 14.86 -6.52
CA ILE A 420 -22.94 16.07 -5.92
C ILE A 420 -21.40 15.97 -5.82
N ALA A 421 -20.89 14.84 -5.33
CA ALA A 421 -19.44 14.61 -5.20
C ALA A 421 -18.71 14.67 -6.55
N LYS A 422 -19.28 14.05 -7.60
CA LYS A 422 -18.75 14.11 -8.97
C LYS A 422 -18.74 15.52 -9.54
N GLN A 423 -19.84 16.26 -9.36
CA GLN A 423 -19.91 17.66 -9.79
C GLN A 423 -18.90 18.52 -9.04
N TRP A 424 -18.69 18.28 -7.74
CA TRP A 424 -17.73 19.02 -6.93
C TRP A 424 -16.32 18.81 -7.47
N GLN A 425 -15.93 17.55 -7.72
CA GLN A 425 -14.64 17.21 -8.29
C GLN A 425 -14.42 17.84 -9.68
N ALA A 426 -15.43 17.84 -10.54
CA ALA A 426 -15.36 18.52 -11.84
C ALA A 426 -15.21 20.05 -11.70
N SER A 427 -15.76 20.63 -10.63
CA SER A 427 -15.67 22.07 -10.35
C SER A 427 -14.41 22.48 -9.58
N ALA A 428 -13.72 21.54 -8.94
CA ALA A 428 -12.62 21.79 -7.99
C ALA A 428 -11.42 22.52 -8.62
N GLY A 429 -11.28 22.50 -9.95
CA GLY A 429 -10.31 23.32 -10.68
C GLY A 429 -10.50 24.84 -10.50
N ARG A 430 -11.64 25.29 -9.93
CA ARG A 430 -11.91 26.71 -9.61
C ARG A 430 -11.24 27.21 -8.33
N LEU A 431 -10.84 26.30 -7.44
CA LEU A 431 -10.20 26.63 -6.15
C LEU A 431 -8.73 26.16 -6.18
N THR A 432 -7.95 26.77 -7.07
CA THR A 432 -6.49 26.57 -7.15
C THR A 432 -5.87 26.84 -5.77
N ASP A 433 -5.13 25.88 -5.22
CA ASP A 433 -4.43 25.93 -3.93
C ASP A 433 -5.20 25.48 -2.67
N THR A 434 -6.33 24.76 -2.83
CA THR A 434 -7.04 24.18 -1.67
C THR A 434 -6.76 22.69 -1.48
N ARG A 435 -6.62 22.26 -0.21
CA ARG A 435 -6.55 20.84 0.17
C ARG A 435 -7.79 20.08 -0.34
N PRO A 436 -7.73 18.77 -0.65
CA PRO A 436 -8.82 18.03 -1.28
C PRO A 436 -10.12 18.00 -0.46
N THR A 437 -11.24 17.68 -1.13
CA THR A 437 -12.51 17.36 -0.47
C THR A 437 -12.83 15.89 -0.68
N ILE A 438 -13.18 15.16 0.39
CA ILE A 438 -13.61 13.76 0.32
C ILE A 438 -15.08 13.69 0.71
N PHE A 439 -15.88 12.94 -0.05
CA PHE A 439 -17.27 12.67 0.29
C PHE A 439 -17.38 11.27 0.89
N VAL A 440 -18.08 11.17 2.00
CA VAL A 440 -18.35 9.90 2.67
C VAL A 440 -19.78 9.85 3.20
N TRP A 441 -20.29 8.64 3.41
CA TRP A 441 -21.51 8.44 4.17
C TRP A 441 -21.32 7.42 5.29
N MET A 442 -22.12 7.53 6.34
CA MET A 442 -22.04 6.67 7.53
C MET A 442 -23.39 6.04 7.84
N ASP A 443 -23.31 4.80 8.33
CA ASP A 443 -24.41 4.12 8.99
C ASP A 443 -24.67 4.79 10.35
N GLY A 444 -25.74 5.58 10.40
CA GLY A 444 -26.16 6.33 11.58
C GLY A 444 -26.67 5.46 12.73
N GLU A 445 -27.08 4.22 12.45
CA GLU A 445 -27.50 3.27 13.47
C GLU A 445 -26.25 2.73 14.19
N ARG A 446 -25.30 2.20 13.42
CA ARG A 446 -24.06 1.63 13.95
C ARG A 446 -23.19 2.67 14.65
N TRP A 447 -23.18 3.91 14.15
CA TRP A 447 -22.30 4.99 14.65
C TRP A 447 -23.03 6.07 15.44
N GLY A 448 -24.31 5.91 15.76
CA GLY A 448 -25.16 6.98 16.29
C GLY A 448 -24.63 7.65 17.57
N LYS A 449 -24.07 6.88 18.52
CA LYS A 449 -23.46 7.43 19.74
C LYS A 449 -22.25 8.32 19.42
N TRP A 450 -21.40 7.87 18.49
CA TRP A 450 -20.21 8.59 18.07
C TRP A 450 -20.57 9.86 17.27
N LEU A 451 -21.50 9.74 16.31
CA LEU A 451 -22.01 10.88 15.52
C LEU A 451 -22.65 11.96 16.40
N LYS A 452 -23.41 11.56 17.43
CA LYS A 452 -23.98 12.48 18.41
C LYS A 452 -22.88 13.18 19.22
N SER A 453 -21.88 12.44 19.67
CA SER A 453 -20.79 12.99 20.49
C SER A 453 -19.90 13.95 19.69
N MET A 454 -19.56 13.58 18.46
CA MET A 454 -18.59 14.33 17.65
C MET A 454 -19.23 15.50 16.90
N TYR A 455 -20.43 15.31 16.36
CA TYR A 455 -21.04 16.27 15.43
C TYR A 455 -22.44 16.71 15.86
N GLY A 456 -22.95 16.23 17.01
CA GLY A 456 -24.30 16.54 17.47
C GLY A 456 -25.41 15.88 16.63
N ILE A 457 -25.05 14.99 15.70
CA ILE A 457 -26.03 14.32 14.82
C ILE A 457 -26.77 13.28 15.65
N LYS A 458 -28.07 13.51 15.84
CA LYS A 458 -28.99 12.57 16.50
C LYS A 458 -29.73 11.77 15.44
N ARG A 459 -30.16 10.57 15.82
CA ARG A 459 -30.93 9.67 14.97
C ARG A 459 -32.20 10.34 14.39
N ASP A 460 -32.90 11.15 15.18
CA ASP A 460 -34.12 11.84 14.74
C ASP A 460 -33.87 13.00 13.75
N ASN A 461 -32.62 13.41 13.58
CA ASN A 461 -32.24 14.46 12.64
C ASN A 461 -31.70 13.89 11.31
N MET A 462 -31.61 12.56 11.19
CA MET A 462 -31.10 11.91 9.98
C MET A 462 -32.19 11.84 8.89
N PRO A 463 -31.85 11.99 7.59
CA PRO A 463 -30.50 12.14 7.06
C PRO A 463 -29.90 13.52 7.37
N SER A 464 -28.62 13.55 7.74
CA SER A 464 -27.89 14.80 8.05
C SER A 464 -26.60 14.88 7.25
N VAL A 465 -26.15 16.09 6.93
CA VAL A 465 -24.85 16.33 6.29
C VAL A 465 -24.05 17.30 7.15
N VAL A 466 -22.75 17.05 7.30
CA VAL A 466 -21.80 17.96 7.93
C VAL A 466 -20.52 18.04 7.11
N ILE A 467 -19.86 19.19 7.17
CA ILE A 467 -18.51 19.35 6.62
C ILE A 467 -17.54 19.28 7.78
N VAL A 468 -16.53 18.43 7.69
CA VAL A 468 -15.60 18.15 8.77
C VAL A 468 -14.18 18.56 8.37
N ASP A 469 -13.53 19.31 9.24
CA ASP A 469 -12.08 19.54 9.23
C ASP A 469 -11.46 18.79 10.40
N HIS A 470 -11.13 17.52 10.15
CA HIS A 470 -10.55 16.64 11.16
C HIS A 470 -9.17 17.15 11.65
N SER A 471 -8.44 17.90 10.82
CA SER A 471 -7.10 18.38 11.16
C SER A 471 -7.12 19.50 12.21
N ARG A 472 -8.25 20.22 12.30
CA ARG A 472 -8.49 21.28 13.28
C ARG A 472 -9.53 20.89 14.33
N LEU A 473 -10.09 19.68 14.22
CA LEU A 473 -11.18 19.19 15.07
C LEU A 473 -12.41 20.13 15.02
N LEU A 474 -12.71 20.59 13.80
CA LEU A 474 -13.83 21.46 13.50
C LEU A 474 -14.84 20.76 12.61
N TYR A 475 -16.10 21.16 12.73
CA TYR A 475 -17.14 20.78 11.79
C TYR A 475 -18.15 21.91 11.59
N TYR A 476 -18.89 21.82 10.49
CA TYR A 476 -19.90 22.78 10.06
C TYR A 476 -21.17 22.00 9.73
N ASP A 477 -22.26 22.34 10.40
CA ASP A 477 -23.57 21.71 10.25
C ASP A 477 -24.66 22.68 9.78
N THR A 478 -24.27 23.93 9.49
CA THR A 478 -25.16 24.96 8.96
C THR A 478 -24.53 25.72 7.80
N ASP A 479 -25.37 26.28 6.94
CA ASP A 479 -24.97 27.23 5.91
C ASP A 479 -24.66 28.64 6.47
N SER A 480 -24.36 29.59 5.58
CA SER A 480 -24.10 31.00 5.93
C SER A 480 -25.30 31.70 6.58
N GLY A 481 -26.53 31.24 6.28
CA GLY A 481 -27.79 31.68 6.87
C GLY A 481 -28.10 31.02 8.22
N LYS A 482 -27.23 30.14 8.74
CA LYS A 482 -27.42 29.32 9.95
C LYS A 482 -28.52 28.26 9.82
N ALA A 483 -29.01 27.99 8.61
CA ALA A 483 -29.92 26.88 8.38
C ALA A 483 -29.14 25.55 8.36
N PRO A 484 -29.70 24.42 8.84
CA PRO A 484 -29.04 23.13 8.79
C PRO A 484 -28.67 22.74 7.35
N LEU A 485 -27.48 22.13 7.18
CA LEU A 485 -27.08 21.62 5.87
C LEU A 485 -28.02 20.50 5.41
N ARG A 486 -28.39 20.58 4.13
CA ARG A 486 -29.30 19.64 3.49
C ARG A 486 -28.55 18.77 2.51
N LEU A 487 -29.06 17.56 2.28
CA LEU A 487 -28.55 16.65 1.26
C LEU A 487 -29.00 17.09 -0.14
N ASP A 488 -28.52 18.25 -0.59
CA ASP A 488 -28.74 18.78 -1.94
C ASP A 488 -27.51 19.55 -2.44
N HIS A 489 -27.45 19.74 -3.76
CA HIS A 489 -26.31 20.31 -4.45
C HIS A 489 -25.94 21.69 -3.90
N ASP A 490 -26.87 22.63 -3.90
CA ASP A 490 -26.60 24.04 -3.59
C ASP A 490 -26.19 24.21 -2.12
N SER A 491 -26.86 23.50 -1.21
CA SER A 491 -26.53 23.54 0.21
C SER A 491 -25.12 23.04 0.48
N ILE A 492 -24.72 21.92 -0.13
CA ILE A 492 -23.39 21.33 0.10
C ILE A 492 -22.31 22.18 -0.59
N PHE A 493 -22.50 22.58 -1.85
CA PHE A 493 -21.51 23.35 -2.59
C PHE A 493 -21.19 24.68 -1.91
N ALA A 494 -22.23 25.47 -1.61
CA ALA A 494 -22.06 26.76 -0.96
C ALA A 494 -21.38 26.62 0.41
N ALA A 495 -21.72 25.56 1.16
CA ALA A 495 -21.14 25.32 2.46
C ALA A 495 -19.68 24.87 2.40
N VAL A 496 -19.31 24.02 1.45
CA VAL A 496 -17.90 23.60 1.27
C VAL A 496 -17.06 24.79 0.84
N GLU A 497 -17.51 25.58 -0.14
CA GLU A 497 -16.83 26.81 -0.56
C GLU A 497 -16.68 27.81 0.61
N SER A 498 -17.76 28.05 1.35
CA SER A 498 -17.74 28.94 2.52
C SER A 498 -16.84 28.39 3.65
N ALA A 499 -16.74 27.07 3.81
CA ALA A 499 -15.82 26.46 4.77
C ALA A 499 -14.36 26.69 4.37
N TYR A 500 -14.03 26.58 3.07
CA TYR A 500 -12.70 26.91 2.56
C TYR A 500 -12.34 28.38 2.78
N LEU A 501 -13.30 29.28 2.54
CA LEU A 501 -13.14 30.73 2.75
C LEU A 501 -13.15 31.15 4.23
N GLY A 502 -13.43 30.21 5.16
CA GLY A 502 -13.54 30.51 6.59
C GLY A 502 -14.76 31.36 6.97
N LEU A 503 -15.78 31.39 6.12
CA LEU A 503 -16.99 32.19 6.30
C LEU A 503 -18.05 31.50 7.16
N LEU A 504 -17.98 30.18 7.31
CA LEU A 504 -18.92 29.44 8.16
C LEU A 504 -18.52 29.45 9.63
N ARG A 505 -19.52 29.47 10.50
CA ARG A 505 -19.32 29.31 11.94
C ARG A 505 -18.93 27.87 12.25
N ALA A 506 -17.67 27.66 12.60
CA ALA A 506 -17.17 26.35 13.02
C ALA A 506 -17.69 25.95 14.40
N LYS A 507 -17.95 24.65 14.58
CA LYS A 507 -18.16 23.99 15.87
C LYS A 507 -16.98 23.06 16.14
N HIS A 508 -16.62 22.86 17.40
CA HIS A 508 -15.59 21.90 17.77
C HIS A 508 -16.17 20.50 17.89
N SER A 509 -15.46 19.51 17.35
CA SER A 509 -15.86 18.09 17.46
C SER A 509 -15.48 17.43 18.78
N GLU A 510 -14.69 18.09 19.63
CA GLU A 510 -14.36 17.63 20.97
C GLU A 510 -15.41 18.08 21.99
N ASN A 511 -15.78 17.16 22.87
CA ASN A 511 -16.60 17.50 24.03
C ASN A 511 -15.87 18.51 24.92
N PHE A 512 -16.62 19.37 25.63
CA PHE A 512 -16.05 20.40 26.51
C PHE A 512 -15.03 19.82 27.51
N VAL A 513 -15.29 18.63 28.04
CA VAL A 513 -14.40 17.91 28.97
C VAL A 513 -13.07 17.50 28.32
N GLU A 514 -13.08 17.02 27.07
CA GLU A 514 -11.87 16.65 26.32
C GLU A 514 -11.01 17.89 26.01
N ARG A 515 -11.67 19.02 25.69
CA ARG A 515 -11.01 20.32 25.49
C ARG A 515 -10.33 20.82 26.76
N THR A 516 -11.00 20.70 27.90
CA THR A 516 -10.43 21.07 29.21
C THR A 516 -9.28 20.16 29.60
N MET A 517 -9.37 18.85 29.34
CA MET A 517 -8.31 17.89 29.63
C MET A 517 -7.06 18.09 28.77
N ARG A 518 -7.17 18.37 27.47
CA ARG A 518 -5.99 18.69 26.63
C ARG A 518 -5.32 20.00 27.06
N SER A 519 -6.12 21.03 27.39
CA SER A 519 -5.60 22.31 27.91
C SER A 519 -4.85 22.14 29.23
N LEU A 520 -5.36 21.27 30.12
CA LEU A 520 -4.68 20.89 31.35
C LEU A 520 -3.42 20.08 31.07
N ASN A 521 -3.45 19.08 30.17
CA ASN A 521 -2.31 18.23 29.86
C ASN A 521 -1.12 19.01 29.27
N ASN A 522 -1.38 19.92 28.33
CA ASN A 522 -0.35 20.78 27.75
C ASN A 522 0.24 21.77 28.77
N ARG A 523 -0.55 22.17 29.78
CA ARG A 523 -0.06 22.98 30.92
C ARG A 523 0.71 22.14 31.94
N VAL A 524 0.35 20.88 32.14
CA VAL A 524 1.04 19.95 33.05
C VAL A 524 2.42 19.57 32.49
N GLU A 525 2.59 19.40 31.18
CA GLU A 525 3.92 19.23 30.56
C GLU A 525 4.82 20.48 30.70
N TYR A 526 4.24 21.68 30.56
CA TYR A 526 4.95 22.94 30.78
C TYR A 526 5.35 23.15 32.26
N VAL A 527 4.45 22.81 33.18
CA VAL A 527 4.73 22.88 34.62
C VAL A 527 5.76 21.81 35.01
N GLY A 528 5.64 20.59 34.52
CA GLY A 528 6.58 19.49 34.81
C GLY A 528 8.01 19.78 34.35
N SER A 529 8.18 20.33 33.14
CA SER A 529 9.50 20.75 32.62
C SER A 529 10.09 21.93 33.38
N THR A 530 9.26 22.89 33.81
CA THR A 530 9.70 24.02 34.65
C THR A 530 10.09 23.60 36.06
N LEU A 531 9.37 22.64 36.66
CA LEU A 531 9.68 22.05 37.96
C LEU A 531 11.00 21.26 37.93
N TRP A 532 11.30 20.57 36.84
CA TRP A 532 12.59 19.91 36.61
C TRP A 532 13.74 20.88 36.34
N ALA A 533 13.49 21.98 35.64
CA ALA A 533 14.49 23.00 35.34
C ALA A 533 14.82 23.91 36.55
N HIS A 534 13.87 24.11 37.48
CA HIS A 534 14.02 25.01 38.63
C HIS A 534 13.52 24.40 39.95
N PRO A 535 14.18 23.35 40.48
CA PRO A 535 13.75 22.64 41.68
C PRO A 535 13.70 23.51 42.94
N PHE A 536 14.56 24.54 43.03
CA PHE A 536 14.57 25.47 44.17
C PHE A 536 13.41 26.47 44.15
N ILE A 537 13.00 26.94 42.96
CA ILE A 537 11.85 27.85 42.81
C ILE A 537 10.55 27.08 43.10
N ALA A 538 10.46 25.85 42.57
CA ALA A 538 9.39 24.91 42.86
C ALA A 538 9.24 24.64 44.37
N GLY A 539 10.36 24.30 45.03
CA GLY A 539 10.40 24.09 46.48
C GLY A 539 10.00 25.34 47.26
N GLY A 540 10.46 26.52 46.84
CA GLY A 540 10.11 27.80 47.48
C GLY A 540 8.62 28.13 47.43
N ILE A 541 7.95 27.84 46.31
CA ILE A 541 6.49 28.05 46.16
C ILE A 541 5.71 27.09 47.07
N VAL A 542 6.11 25.82 47.15
CA VAL A 542 5.45 24.83 48.01
C VAL A 542 5.64 25.17 49.49
N VAL A 543 6.87 25.53 49.89
CA VAL A 543 7.17 25.96 51.27
C VAL A 543 6.42 27.25 51.61
N GLY A 544 6.35 28.20 50.69
CA GLY A 544 5.59 29.45 50.88
C GLY A 544 4.09 29.20 51.02
N PHE A 545 3.52 28.28 50.23
CA PHE A 545 2.10 27.91 50.32
C PHE A 545 1.79 27.17 51.63
N LEU A 546 2.66 26.25 52.06
CA LEU A 546 2.54 25.55 53.34
C LEU A 546 2.70 26.52 54.52
N ALA A 547 3.68 27.43 54.48
CA ALA A 547 3.86 28.44 55.52
C ALA A 547 2.67 29.41 55.57
N GLY A 548 2.14 29.83 54.42
CA GLY A 548 0.97 30.71 54.33
C GLY A 548 -0.31 30.05 54.84
N THR A 549 -0.55 28.79 54.48
CA THR A 549 -1.70 28.01 55.00
C THR A 549 -1.57 27.77 56.50
N LEU A 550 -0.37 27.44 56.99
CA LEU A 550 -0.12 27.24 58.42
C LEU A 550 -0.22 28.55 59.22
N TRP A 551 0.20 29.68 58.66
CA TRP A 551 -0.03 31.02 59.22
C TRP A 551 -1.52 31.37 59.25
N MET A 552 -2.27 31.06 58.19
CA MET A 552 -3.71 31.32 58.11
C MET A 552 -4.51 30.46 59.09
N VAL A 553 -4.15 29.17 59.23
CA VAL A 553 -4.73 28.26 60.22
C VAL A 553 -4.41 28.73 61.64
N ARG A 554 -3.16 29.15 61.90
CA ARG A 554 -2.79 29.72 63.20
C ARG A 554 -3.57 30.98 63.54
N ARG A 555 -3.75 31.87 62.55
CA ARG A 555 -4.55 33.10 62.70
C ARG A 555 -6.02 32.81 62.98
N LEU A 556 -6.59 31.77 62.36
CA LEU A 556 -7.96 31.34 62.62
C LEU A 556 -8.13 30.70 64.00
N ILE A 557 -7.09 30.05 64.54
CA ILE A 557 -7.10 29.46 65.89
C ILE A 557 -6.90 30.54 66.97
N ASP A 558 -6.06 31.55 66.70
CA ASP A 558 -5.81 32.66 67.63
C ASP A 558 -7.03 33.62 67.76
N ASP A 559 -7.95 33.62 66.78
CA ASP A 559 -9.21 34.39 66.83
C ASP A 559 -10.32 33.72 67.68
N ASP A 560 -10.09 32.49 68.20
CA ASP A 560 -11.07 31.69 68.96
C ASP A 560 -10.81 31.65 70.49
N THR A 561 -10.18 32.67 71.08
CA THR A 561 -10.20 32.85 72.56
C THR A 561 -11.34 33.78 73.01
N PRO A 562 -12.49 33.26 73.48
CA PRO A 562 -13.52 34.09 74.08
C PRO A 562 -13.18 34.42 75.54
N VAL A 563 -12.74 35.64 75.81
CA VAL A 563 -12.84 36.24 77.15
C VAL A 563 -14.26 36.80 77.30
N GLY A 564 -15.12 36.06 78.01
CA GLY A 564 -16.50 36.48 78.25
C GLY A 564 -17.22 35.56 79.22
N SER A 565 -16.96 35.73 80.52
CA SER A 565 -17.67 35.09 81.61
C SER A 565 -19.10 35.62 81.74
N TYR A 566 -20.11 34.74 81.64
CA TYR A 566 -21.43 35.00 82.22
C TYR A 566 -21.92 33.73 82.93
N GLN A 567 -21.87 33.77 84.27
CA GLN A 567 -22.45 32.77 85.16
C GLN A 567 -23.96 32.95 85.23
N SER A 568 -24.71 31.86 85.14
CA SER A 568 -26.04 31.76 85.74
C SER A 568 -26.18 30.39 86.39
N THR A 569 -26.40 30.36 87.71
CA THR A 569 -27.09 29.26 88.37
C THR A 569 -27.99 29.82 89.45
N HIS A 570 -29.25 29.41 89.37
CA HIS A 570 -30.32 29.66 90.30
C HIS A 570 -30.03 29.08 91.68
N GLN A 571 -30.41 29.81 92.75
CA GLN A 571 -31.07 29.15 93.89
C GLN A 571 -31.99 30.10 94.66
N TRP A 572 -33.23 29.65 94.84
CA TRP A 572 -34.33 30.29 95.55
C TRP A 572 -34.19 30.05 97.07
N LYS A 573 -34.44 31.07 97.89
CA LYS A 573 -35.04 30.93 99.24
C LYS A 573 -35.63 32.27 99.69
N PRO A 574 -36.88 32.32 100.17
CA PRO A 574 -37.47 33.52 100.75
C PRO A 574 -37.28 33.52 102.28
N SER A 575 -37.09 34.70 102.88
CA SER A 575 -37.82 35.09 104.09
C SER A 575 -37.37 36.46 104.62
N HIS A 576 -38.36 37.29 104.95
CA HIS A 576 -38.33 38.42 105.89
C HIS A 576 -37.54 39.68 105.49
N ARG A 577 -37.91 40.89 105.86
CA ARG A 577 -39.14 41.56 106.35
C ARG A 577 -38.75 43.05 106.35
N LEU A 578 -39.71 43.89 105.96
CA LEU A 578 -39.87 45.34 106.14
C LEU A 578 -38.87 46.06 107.07
N ASP A 579 -38.32 47.19 106.62
CA ASP A 579 -38.82 48.53 106.97
C ASP A 579 -38.45 49.55 105.89
#